data_AF-A0A136LUC5-F1
#
_entry.id   AF-A0A136LUC5-F1
#
_cell.length_a   1.000
_cell.length_b   1.000
_cell.length_c   1.000
_cell.angle_alpha   90.00
_cell.angle_beta   90.00
_cell.angle_gamma   90.00
#
_symmetry.space_group_name_H-M   'P 1'
#
loop_
_entity.id
_entity.type
_entity.pdbx_description
1 polymer ?
#
loop_
_entity_poly.entity_id
_entity_poly.type
_entity_poly.pdbx_seq_one_letter_code
_entity_poly.pdbx_strand_id
1 'polypeptide(L)'
;MRCVVMIFLILPAWAAAQVKRYTYHDAEKTVTKEIYYVKDTIQNVLHGRYISYFLNGNIESKGQFVNNETSGVWEFYYETGHIKMRGILRQNSNYGLWEYFYENGQKSMEGNINNRQREGQWKIYYESGDLKEAGNYTNNNRTGLWRTYFQDGVLRGEIEYIDDHGRYTEYYHSGKVLAEGPKAGVKHVGHWRYFTEAGTLESEGEYVEGKRNGTWKHYYASGKISAEGDYLNDEPAGIWNYYFEDGTVSATGAYKGGKKNGYWNAYAPGGKKRSEVNYVSGSGEYREFYPSGKLKVKGKIENEKNHGLWSYYTEDGNLEGECEYVAGTGTYKGYYASGSLQTKGTIENELRVGTWELYEEDGKLSGYYKPVYENNILVNAGGVKVASESKKESRRGFTYFNPRYPEYRSVIMQGNPAFTFVGQLPMAVEFYNEERLGHEFEFVAIRDPFFTADRNVPRNKVFDRGYTIAVKQKFYNPMKTGMWYFAHEVRFTNMGYFANTDFPLIPGTTFTASASEQRAEYGVLIGIRLMKRNNDDGFTIDAFTGYGLGYRGFDVEPRFENIFLEVNQNKFSHAFRVGVSFGYSQSFGGRR
;
A
#
# COMPACT_ATOMS: atom_id res chain seq x y z
N MET A 1 70.87 56.87 -22.86
CA MET A 1 69.72 55.96 -23.09
C MET A 1 68.48 56.66 -22.60
N ARG A 2 67.62 57.09 -23.52
CA ARG A 2 66.43 57.90 -23.25
C ARG A 2 65.24 56.97 -23.01
N CYS A 3 64.56 57.17 -21.88
CA CYS A 3 63.34 56.48 -21.48
C CYS A 3 62.17 57.01 -22.34
N VAL A 4 61.51 56.13 -23.11
CA VAL A 4 60.30 56.46 -23.86
C VAL A 4 59.10 56.09 -22.99
N VAL A 5 58.43 57.10 -22.45
CA VAL A 5 57.14 56.97 -21.76
C VAL A 5 56.06 56.91 -22.83
N MET A 6 55.44 55.74 -22.99
CA MET A 6 54.30 55.52 -23.88
C MET A 6 53.02 55.93 -23.14
N ILE A 7 52.49 57.09 -23.50
CA ILE A 7 51.18 57.59 -23.02
C ILE A 7 50.09 56.79 -23.73
N PHE A 8 49.41 55.89 -23.01
CA PHE A 8 48.15 55.32 -23.46
C PHE A 8 47.04 56.35 -23.24
N LEU A 9 46.57 56.94 -24.34
CA LEU A 9 45.35 57.74 -24.40
C LEU A 9 44.15 56.82 -24.11
N ILE A 10 43.62 56.89 -22.89
CA ILE A 10 42.32 56.32 -22.55
C ILE A 10 41.26 57.27 -23.13
N LEU A 11 40.71 56.92 -24.28
CA LEU A 11 39.44 57.49 -24.75
C LEU A 11 38.34 57.09 -23.75
N PRO A 12 37.53 58.02 -23.22
CA PRO A 12 36.37 57.65 -22.43
C PRO A 12 35.36 56.99 -23.37
N ALA A 13 35.20 55.68 -23.23
CA ALA A 13 34.04 55.00 -23.81
C ALA A 13 32.80 55.64 -23.17
N TRP A 14 32.02 56.36 -23.96
CA TRP A 14 30.69 56.82 -23.57
C TRP A 14 29.87 55.58 -23.25
N ALA A 15 29.75 55.23 -21.96
CA ALA A 15 28.77 54.28 -21.50
C ALA A 15 27.40 54.90 -21.79
N ALA A 16 26.71 54.42 -22.82
CA ALA A 16 25.33 54.82 -23.09
C ALA A 16 24.51 54.56 -21.82
N ALA A 17 23.94 55.63 -21.25
CA ALA A 17 23.15 55.54 -20.03
C ALA A 17 21.91 54.67 -20.31
N GLN A 18 21.84 53.49 -19.70
CA GLN A 18 20.65 52.65 -19.77
C GLN A 18 19.51 53.35 -19.00
N VAL A 19 18.33 53.42 -19.62
CA VAL A 19 17.16 54.06 -19.00
C VAL A 19 16.27 52.97 -18.39
N LYS A 20 16.05 53.04 -17.08
CA LYS A 20 15.12 52.16 -16.35
C LYS A 20 13.66 52.59 -16.59
N ARG A 21 12.80 51.65 -16.92
CA ARG A 21 11.36 51.85 -17.20
C ARG A 21 10.50 50.94 -16.33
N TYR A 22 9.24 51.34 -16.18
CA TYR A 22 8.22 50.63 -15.41
C TYR A 22 6.92 50.58 -16.22
N THR A 23 6.26 49.42 -16.20
CA THR A 23 4.84 49.28 -16.59
C THR A 23 4.04 48.87 -15.36
N TYR A 24 2.72 49.09 -15.39
CA TYR A 24 1.84 48.84 -14.26
C TYR A 24 0.61 48.06 -14.74
N HIS A 25 0.02 47.26 -13.84
CA HIS A 25 -1.21 46.51 -14.12
C HIS A 25 -2.46 47.41 -14.05
N ASP A 26 -2.38 48.48 -13.26
CA ASP A 26 -3.43 49.45 -13.01
C ASP A 26 -3.11 50.85 -13.57
N ALA A 27 -4.14 51.64 -13.82
CA ALA A 27 -4.00 53.01 -14.31
C ALA A 27 -3.43 53.96 -13.24
N GLU A 28 -3.64 53.67 -11.94
CA GLU A 28 -3.11 54.46 -10.83
C GLU A 28 -1.60 54.24 -10.57
N LYS A 29 -0.96 53.31 -11.29
CA LYS A 29 0.47 52.95 -11.17
C LYS A 29 0.87 52.46 -9.78
N THR A 30 -0.01 51.69 -9.14
CA THR A 30 0.18 51.14 -7.79
C THR A 30 0.75 49.72 -7.82
N VAL A 31 0.44 48.92 -8.84
CA VAL A 31 0.86 47.53 -9.00
C VAL A 31 1.82 47.43 -10.19
N THR A 32 3.11 47.30 -9.88
CA THR A 32 4.16 47.15 -10.90
C THR A 32 3.93 45.88 -11.73
N LYS A 33 3.99 46.01 -13.06
CA LYS A 33 3.88 44.90 -14.01
C LYS A 33 5.26 44.45 -14.51
N GLU A 34 6.09 45.38 -14.97
CA GLU A 34 7.45 45.08 -15.42
C GLU A 34 8.43 46.18 -15.02
N ILE A 35 9.69 45.78 -14.81
CA ILE A 35 10.85 46.65 -14.66
C ILE A 35 11.88 46.23 -15.70
N TYR A 36 12.27 47.14 -16.60
CA TYR A 36 13.20 46.84 -17.69
C TYR A 36 14.12 48.03 -18.01
N TYR A 37 15.19 47.76 -18.75
CA TYR A 37 16.18 48.76 -19.17
C TYR A 37 16.20 48.87 -20.70
N VAL A 38 16.28 50.09 -21.23
CA VAL A 38 16.41 50.37 -22.67
C VAL A 38 17.68 51.17 -22.98
N LYS A 39 18.21 51.02 -24.20
CA LYS A 39 19.39 51.78 -24.67
C LYS A 39 19.14 53.28 -24.82
N ASP A 40 17.95 53.63 -25.29
CA ASP A 40 17.56 55.01 -25.54
C ASP A 40 16.05 55.17 -25.38
N THR A 41 15.59 56.41 -25.22
CA THR A 41 14.19 56.74 -24.98
C THR A 41 13.32 56.80 -26.23
N ILE A 42 13.89 56.61 -27.43
CA ILE A 42 13.24 56.83 -28.72
C ILE A 42 12.84 55.48 -29.33
N GLN A 43 13.79 54.56 -29.49
CA GLN A 43 13.62 53.24 -30.08
C GLN A 43 13.18 52.18 -29.06
N ASN A 44 13.30 52.47 -27.74
CA ASN A 44 12.96 51.56 -26.64
C ASN A 44 13.54 50.15 -26.79
N VAL A 45 14.77 50.04 -27.30
CA VAL A 45 15.47 48.76 -27.46
C VAL A 45 15.85 48.22 -26.07
N LEU A 46 15.26 47.09 -25.67
CA LEU A 46 15.53 46.38 -24.43
C LEU A 46 17.01 45.97 -24.37
N HIS A 47 17.69 46.42 -23.32
CA HIS A 47 19.10 46.17 -23.09
C HIS A 47 19.44 46.36 -21.61
N GLY A 48 19.66 45.25 -20.90
CA GLY A 48 19.90 45.20 -19.46
C GLY A 48 18.97 44.21 -18.76
N ARG A 49 18.81 44.38 -17.44
CA ARG A 49 18.00 43.49 -16.58
C ARG A 49 16.50 43.61 -16.90
N TYR A 50 15.76 42.53 -16.74
CA TYR A 50 14.30 42.50 -16.86
C TYR A 50 13.71 41.73 -15.69
N ILE A 51 12.58 42.24 -15.16
CA ILE A 51 11.76 41.58 -14.15
C ILE A 51 10.30 41.85 -14.48
N SER A 52 9.46 40.81 -14.57
CA SER A 52 8.00 40.94 -14.60
C SER A 52 7.39 40.42 -13.30
N TYR A 53 6.19 40.90 -12.98
CA TYR A 53 5.45 40.59 -11.75
C TYR A 53 4.02 40.17 -12.06
N PHE A 54 3.53 39.17 -11.32
CA PHE A 54 2.13 38.81 -11.25
C PHE A 54 1.30 39.92 -10.57
N LEU A 55 -0.03 39.84 -10.70
CA LEU A 55 -0.95 40.81 -10.10
C LEU A 55 -0.82 40.89 -8.56
N ASN A 56 -0.42 39.77 -7.93
CA ASN A 56 -0.19 39.70 -6.48
C ASN A 56 1.16 40.28 -6.03
N GLY A 57 1.98 40.80 -6.96
CA GLY A 57 3.29 41.39 -6.67
C GLY A 57 4.44 40.39 -6.59
N ASN A 58 4.19 39.09 -6.72
CA ASN A 58 5.26 38.08 -6.84
C ASN A 58 5.93 38.19 -8.22
N ILE A 59 7.23 37.87 -8.28
CA ILE A 59 7.97 37.85 -9.55
C ILE A 59 7.36 36.77 -10.45
N GLU A 60 7.10 37.10 -11.70
CA GLU A 60 6.67 36.15 -12.73
C GLU A 60 7.87 35.64 -13.54
N SER A 61 8.75 36.55 -13.97
CA SER A 61 9.97 36.20 -14.66
C SER A 61 11.08 37.20 -14.40
N LYS A 62 12.34 36.77 -14.51
CA LYS A 62 13.49 37.67 -14.49
C LYS A 62 14.63 37.15 -15.35
N GLY A 63 15.36 38.07 -15.96
CA GLY A 63 16.47 37.74 -16.85
C GLY A 63 17.16 38.98 -17.40
N GLN A 64 17.79 38.85 -18.56
CA GLN A 64 18.47 39.95 -19.25
C GLN A 64 18.12 39.98 -20.74
N PHE A 65 18.06 41.19 -21.28
CA PHE A 65 17.98 41.45 -22.71
C PHE A 65 19.27 42.10 -23.21
N VAL A 66 19.67 41.74 -24.43
CA VAL A 66 20.70 42.41 -25.21
C VAL A 66 20.12 42.71 -26.58
N ASN A 67 19.79 43.98 -26.85
CA ASN A 67 19.26 44.43 -28.14
C ASN A 67 17.93 43.74 -28.53
N ASN A 68 16.94 43.75 -27.64
CA ASN A 68 15.64 43.06 -27.78
C ASN A 68 15.70 41.52 -27.81
N GLU A 69 16.87 40.92 -27.61
CA GLU A 69 17.02 39.47 -27.55
C GLU A 69 17.31 39.02 -26.11
N THR A 70 16.65 37.96 -25.65
CA THR A 70 16.95 37.36 -24.34
C THR A 70 18.39 36.85 -24.31
N SER A 71 19.09 37.10 -23.22
CA SER A 71 20.46 36.65 -22.98
C SER A 71 20.65 36.18 -21.54
N GLY A 72 21.51 35.18 -21.33
CA GLY A 72 21.90 34.69 -20.01
C GLY A 72 20.86 33.81 -19.33
N VAL A 73 20.95 33.72 -18.00
CA VAL A 73 20.05 32.90 -17.18
C VAL A 73 18.71 33.61 -17.03
N TRP A 74 17.65 32.88 -17.32
CA TRP A 74 16.27 33.28 -17.12
C TRP A 74 15.62 32.38 -16.09
N GLU A 75 14.84 32.99 -15.21
CA GLU A 75 14.06 32.32 -14.19
C GLU A 75 12.59 32.71 -14.34
N PHE A 76 11.71 31.73 -14.26
CA PHE A 76 10.27 31.87 -14.30
C PHE A 76 9.69 31.25 -13.04
N TYR A 77 8.60 31.83 -12.54
CA TYR A 77 8.05 31.52 -11.23
C TYR A 77 6.57 31.15 -11.34
N TYR A 78 6.09 30.41 -10.35
CA TYR A 78 4.66 30.24 -10.06
C TYR A 78 4.09 31.50 -9.43
N GLU A 79 2.77 31.68 -9.48
CA GLU A 79 2.09 32.81 -8.81
C GLU A 79 2.34 32.81 -7.30
N THR A 80 2.63 31.66 -6.70
CA THR A 80 3.02 31.49 -5.30
C THR A 80 4.42 32.03 -4.97
N GLY A 81 5.22 32.36 -5.99
CA GLY A 81 6.59 32.88 -5.83
C GLY A 81 7.68 31.80 -5.83
N HIS A 82 7.31 30.51 -5.89
CA HIS A 82 8.28 29.43 -6.07
C HIS A 82 8.79 29.39 -7.51
N ILE A 83 10.04 29.00 -7.70
CA ILE A 83 10.62 28.88 -9.05
C ILE A 83 9.91 27.76 -9.81
N LYS A 84 9.56 28.02 -11.07
CA LYS A 84 8.90 27.08 -11.97
C LYS A 84 9.89 26.45 -12.93
N MET A 85 10.77 27.27 -13.50
CA MET A 85 11.85 26.80 -14.37
C MET A 85 12.97 27.83 -14.45
N ARG A 86 14.17 27.35 -14.74
CA ARG A 86 15.32 28.20 -15.09
C ARG A 86 16.21 27.56 -16.13
N GLY A 87 16.89 28.39 -16.90
CA GLY A 87 17.86 27.95 -17.90
C GLY A 87 18.42 29.13 -18.67
N ILE A 88 19.27 28.86 -19.65
CA ILE A 88 19.83 29.90 -20.50
C ILE A 88 18.87 30.18 -21.66
N LEU A 89 18.51 31.45 -21.84
CA LEU A 89 17.90 31.92 -23.08
C LEU A 89 18.92 32.72 -23.89
N ARG A 90 19.04 32.38 -25.17
CA ARG A 90 19.87 33.08 -26.15
C ARG A 90 19.03 33.31 -27.40
N GLN A 91 18.90 34.55 -27.84
CA GLN A 91 18.14 34.90 -29.05
C GLN A 91 16.69 34.40 -29.01
N ASN A 92 16.02 34.58 -27.87
CA ASN A 92 14.64 34.16 -27.62
C ASN A 92 14.43 32.64 -27.73
N SER A 93 15.47 31.84 -27.51
CA SER A 93 15.45 30.38 -27.58
C SER A 93 16.20 29.74 -26.42
N ASN A 94 15.71 28.60 -25.95
CA ASN A 94 16.30 27.77 -24.90
C ASN A 94 17.65 27.20 -25.36
N TYR A 95 18.66 27.31 -24.50
CA TYR A 95 20.01 26.83 -24.74
C TYR A 95 20.58 26.12 -23.51
N GLY A 96 21.29 25.00 -23.69
CA GLY A 96 21.96 24.28 -22.61
C GLY A 96 21.01 23.68 -21.57
N LEU A 97 21.47 23.60 -20.32
CA LEU A 97 20.73 22.97 -19.22
C LEU A 97 19.50 23.79 -18.83
N TRP A 98 18.36 23.11 -18.77
CA TRP A 98 17.12 23.61 -18.22
C TRP A 98 16.68 22.77 -17.04
N GLU A 99 16.26 23.44 -15.98
CA GLU A 99 15.74 22.85 -14.75
C GLU A 99 14.30 23.31 -14.57
N TYR A 100 13.43 22.37 -14.28
CA TYR A 100 12.01 22.58 -14.00
C TYR A 100 11.72 22.11 -12.58
N PHE A 101 10.77 22.77 -11.93
CA PHE A 101 10.48 22.55 -10.52
C PHE A 101 8.98 22.34 -10.32
N TYR A 102 8.63 21.56 -9.30
CA TYR A 102 7.30 21.53 -8.72
C TYR A 102 7.07 22.76 -7.85
N GLU A 103 5.82 23.02 -7.52
CA GLU A 103 5.45 24.17 -6.68
C GLU A 103 6.00 24.07 -5.24
N ASN A 104 6.31 22.84 -4.77
CA ASN A 104 7.00 22.61 -3.49
C ASN A 104 8.51 22.96 -3.52
N GLY A 105 9.04 23.41 -4.68
CA GLY A 105 10.43 23.82 -4.87
C GLY A 105 11.40 22.71 -5.23
N GLN A 106 10.96 21.44 -5.28
CA GLN A 106 11.79 20.33 -5.74
C GLN A 106 11.81 20.26 -7.27
N LYS A 107 12.88 19.69 -7.84
CA LYS A 107 12.97 19.53 -9.29
C LYS A 107 11.91 18.56 -9.80
N SER A 108 11.28 18.88 -10.91
CA SER A 108 10.36 17.99 -11.64
C SER A 108 11.06 17.32 -12.82
N MET A 109 11.92 18.05 -13.53
CA MET A 109 12.77 17.49 -14.58
C MET A 109 13.95 18.41 -14.88
N GLU A 110 14.99 17.84 -15.46
CA GLU A 110 16.13 18.59 -15.98
C GLU A 110 16.73 17.91 -17.21
N GLY A 111 17.33 18.72 -18.07
CA GLY A 111 18.06 18.24 -19.25
C GLY A 111 18.42 19.37 -20.19
N ASN A 112 19.15 19.04 -21.27
CA ASN A 112 19.59 20.05 -22.22
C ASN A 112 18.54 20.32 -23.29
N ILE A 113 18.34 21.60 -23.59
CA ILE A 113 17.53 22.08 -24.71
C ILE A 113 18.39 22.97 -25.58
N ASN A 114 18.49 22.66 -26.86
CA ASN A 114 19.12 23.50 -27.86
C ASN A 114 18.10 23.80 -28.96
N ASN A 115 17.86 25.07 -29.30
CA ASN A 115 16.95 25.47 -30.37
C ASN A 115 15.54 24.86 -30.26
N ARG A 116 14.98 24.83 -29.04
CA ARG A 116 13.67 24.23 -28.70
C ARG A 116 13.60 22.70 -28.87
N GLN A 117 14.75 22.03 -29.00
CA GLN A 117 14.86 20.58 -29.08
C GLN A 117 15.58 20.03 -27.86
N ARG A 118 15.00 19.00 -27.25
CA ARG A 118 15.63 18.24 -26.16
C ARG A 118 16.75 17.37 -26.71
N GLU A 119 17.90 17.44 -26.05
CA GLU A 119 19.10 16.69 -26.40
C GLU A 119 19.78 16.10 -25.16
N GLY A 120 20.43 14.94 -25.35
CA GLY A 120 21.26 14.30 -24.33
C GLY A 120 20.45 13.74 -23.17
N GLN A 121 21.08 13.60 -22.01
CA GLN A 121 20.45 13.02 -20.82
C GLN A 121 19.38 13.93 -20.24
N TRP A 122 18.25 13.32 -19.93
CA TRP A 122 17.14 13.91 -19.20
C TRP A 122 16.82 13.08 -17.97
N LYS A 123 16.50 13.79 -16.90
CA LYS A 123 16.03 13.21 -15.64
C LYS A 123 14.69 13.83 -15.28
N ILE A 124 13.79 12.99 -14.81
CA ILE A 124 12.45 13.36 -14.36
C ILE A 124 12.32 12.81 -12.94
N TYR A 125 11.71 13.58 -12.05
CA TYR A 125 11.66 13.31 -10.63
C TYR A 125 10.21 13.18 -10.15
N TYR A 126 10.00 12.55 -9.00
CA TYR A 126 8.75 12.59 -8.25
C TYR A 126 8.63 13.92 -7.48
N GLU A 127 7.43 14.25 -7.01
CA GLU A 127 7.19 15.39 -6.11
C GLU A 127 7.87 15.25 -4.73
N SER A 128 8.51 14.11 -4.43
CA SER A 128 9.40 13.93 -3.28
C SER A 128 10.87 14.26 -3.57
N GLY A 129 11.23 14.46 -4.84
CA GLY A 129 12.58 14.71 -5.31
C GLY A 129 13.33 13.45 -5.75
N ASP A 130 12.74 12.27 -5.54
CA ASP A 130 13.33 11.00 -5.96
C ASP A 130 13.29 10.83 -7.47
N LEU A 131 14.30 10.16 -8.05
CA LEU A 131 14.38 9.96 -9.49
C LEU A 131 13.24 9.06 -9.97
N LYS A 132 12.43 9.56 -10.91
CA LYS A 132 11.29 8.85 -11.48
C LYS A 132 11.65 8.18 -12.80
N GLU A 133 12.36 8.90 -13.67
CA GLU A 133 12.71 8.43 -15.01
C GLU A 133 13.99 9.10 -15.49
N ALA A 134 14.81 8.36 -16.23
CA ALA A 134 15.99 8.90 -16.89
C ALA A 134 16.27 8.22 -18.22
N GLY A 135 16.79 8.98 -19.18
CA GLY A 135 17.20 8.47 -20.49
C GLY A 135 17.69 9.60 -21.40
N ASN A 136 17.91 9.29 -22.68
CA ASN A 136 18.39 10.27 -23.65
C ASN A 136 17.31 10.75 -24.60
N TYR A 137 17.41 12.02 -25.01
CA TYR A 137 16.68 12.59 -26.12
C TYR A 137 17.62 12.91 -27.29
N THR A 138 17.12 12.69 -28.51
CA THR A 138 17.69 13.21 -29.75
C THR A 138 16.58 13.88 -30.54
N ASN A 139 16.70 15.18 -30.81
CA ASN A 139 15.68 15.95 -31.55
C ASN A 139 14.25 15.80 -31.00
N ASN A 140 14.09 15.88 -29.66
CA ASN A 140 12.83 15.64 -28.94
C ASN A 140 12.31 14.18 -28.86
N ASN A 141 12.93 13.23 -29.56
CA ASN A 141 12.55 11.81 -29.50
C ASN A 141 13.39 11.05 -28.48
N ARG A 142 12.79 10.09 -27.77
CA ARG A 142 13.50 9.23 -26.83
C ARG A 142 14.43 8.30 -27.59
N THR A 143 15.68 8.18 -27.14
CA THR A 143 16.70 7.33 -27.77
C THR A 143 17.49 6.54 -26.72
N GLY A 144 17.91 5.33 -27.10
CA GLY A 144 18.69 4.45 -26.24
C GLY A 144 17.92 3.99 -25.00
N LEU A 145 18.67 3.61 -23.96
CA LEU A 145 18.09 3.05 -22.75
C LEU A 145 17.42 4.12 -21.88
N TRP A 146 16.13 3.90 -21.62
CA TRP A 146 15.31 4.63 -20.68
C TRP A 146 14.96 3.73 -19.51
N ARG A 147 15.08 4.27 -18.29
CA ARG A 147 14.74 3.58 -17.04
C ARG A 147 13.76 4.41 -16.23
N THR A 148 12.83 3.73 -15.60
CA THR A 148 11.86 4.26 -14.64
C THR A 148 12.04 3.58 -13.30
N TYR A 149 11.79 4.31 -12.22
CA TYR A 149 12.03 3.84 -10.86
C TYR A 149 10.79 4.06 -9.99
N PHE A 150 10.61 3.19 -9.00
CA PHE A 150 9.73 3.45 -7.85
C PHE A 150 10.29 4.59 -7.01
N GLN A 151 9.46 5.16 -6.13
CA GLN A 151 9.83 6.33 -5.33
C GLN A 151 10.98 6.04 -4.35
N ASP A 152 11.18 4.79 -3.95
CA ASP A 152 12.30 4.34 -3.12
C ASP A 152 13.59 4.05 -3.92
N GLY A 153 13.57 4.26 -5.24
CA GLY A 153 14.71 4.06 -6.13
C GLY A 153 14.83 2.66 -6.75
N VAL A 154 13.94 1.72 -6.41
CA VAL A 154 13.93 0.39 -7.05
C VAL A 154 13.54 0.51 -8.52
N LEU A 155 14.21 -0.24 -9.40
CA LEU A 155 13.89 -0.24 -10.84
C LEU A 155 12.45 -0.70 -11.07
N ARG A 156 11.66 0.15 -11.71
CA ARG A 156 10.27 -0.14 -12.06
C ARG A 156 10.12 -0.63 -13.49
N GLY A 157 10.92 -0.12 -14.42
CA GLY A 157 10.81 -0.55 -15.81
C GLY A 157 11.87 0.07 -16.70
N GLU A 158 12.11 -0.56 -17.84
CA GLU A 158 13.10 -0.14 -18.80
C GLU A 158 12.69 -0.43 -20.24
N ILE A 159 13.25 0.35 -21.17
CA ILE A 159 13.07 0.22 -22.61
C ILE A 159 14.28 0.79 -23.32
N GLU A 160 14.77 0.09 -24.33
CA GLU A 160 15.73 0.62 -25.28
C GLU A 160 14.99 1.13 -26.53
N TYR A 161 15.03 2.44 -26.76
CA TYR A 161 14.40 3.09 -27.90
C TYR A 161 15.33 3.15 -29.11
N ILE A 162 14.87 2.58 -30.22
CA ILE A 162 15.44 2.68 -31.56
C ILE A 162 14.33 3.25 -32.45
N ASP A 163 14.54 4.46 -32.99
CA ASP A 163 13.56 5.19 -33.80
C ASP A 163 12.17 5.30 -33.14
N ASP A 164 12.15 5.66 -31.85
CA ASP A 164 10.94 5.75 -31.01
C ASP A 164 10.21 4.42 -30.78
N HIS A 165 10.81 3.29 -31.13
CA HIS A 165 10.27 1.95 -30.87
C HIS A 165 11.17 1.18 -29.90
N GLY A 166 10.59 0.30 -29.08
CA GLY A 166 11.38 -0.55 -28.21
C GLY A 166 10.54 -1.60 -27.49
N ARG A 167 11.21 -2.60 -26.92
CA ARG A 167 10.55 -3.58 -26.05
C ARG A 167 10.66 -3.09 -24.61
N TYR A 168 9.53 -2.78 -24.00
CA TYR A 168 9.43 -2.35 -22.62
C TYR A 168 9.28 -3.56 -21.69
N THR A 169 9.96 -3.51 -20.56
CA THR A 169 9.79 -4.45 -19.45
C THR A 169 9.47 -3.65 -18.19
N GLU A 170 8.37 -3.99 -17.51
CA GLU A 170 7.99 -3.46 -16.20
C GLU A 170 8.17 -4.55 -15.15
N TYR A 171 8.57 -4.14 -13.95
CA TYR A 171 8.88 -5.01 -12.82
C TYR A 171 7.97 -4.69 -11.64
N TYR A 172 7.63 -5.74 -10.89
CA TYR A 172 7.19 -5.62 -9.51
C TYR A 172 8.30 -5.02 -8.65
N HIS A 173 7.92 -4.53 -7.47
CA HIS A 173 8.86 -4.03 -6.48
C HIS A 173 9.89 -5.09 -6.03
N SER A 174 9.53 -6.37 -6.13
CA SER A 174 10.43 -7.51 -5.92
C SER A 174 11.46 -7.76 -7.02
N GLY A 175 11.41 -7.01 -8.13
CA GLY A 175 12.29 -7.15 -9.30
C GLY A 175 11.85 -8.21 -10.31
N LYS A 176 10.74 -8.91 -10.06
CA LYS A 176 10.15 -9.86 -11.02
C LYS A 176 9.37 -9.12 -12.11
N VAL A 177 9.30 -9.69 -13.31
CA VAL A 177 8.57 -9.08 -14.44
C VAL A 177 7.07 -9.02 -14.13
N LEU A 178 6.51 -7.83 -14.29
CA LEU A 178 5.07 -7.52 -14.18
C LEU A 178 4.42 -7.52 -15.55
N ALA A 179 5.04 -6.85 -16.52
CA ALA A 179 4.56 -6.78 -17.89
C ALA A 179 5.70 -6.59 -18.87
N GLU A 180 5.50 -7.05 -20.09
CA GLU A 180 6.43 -6.79 -21.18
C GLU A 180 5.72 -6.73 -22.54
N GLY A 181 6.23 -5.89 -23.43
CA GLY A 181 5.71 -5.77 -24.78
C GLY A 181 6.31 -4.59 -25.54
N PRO A 182 6.01 -4.47 -26.85
CA PRO A 182 6.49 -3.36 -27.65
C PRO A 182 5.83 -2.03 -27.27
N LYS A 183 6.58 -0.93 -27.37
CA LYS A 183 6.07 0.44 -27.33
C LYS A 183 6.48 1.20 -28.58
N ALA A 184 5.62 2.10 -29.02
CA ALA A 184 5.91 3.18 -29.95
C ALA A 184 5.72 4.50 -29.17
N GLY A 185 6.82 5.21 -28.92
CA GLY A 185 6.91 6.30 -27.97
C GLY A 185 6.44 5.86 -26.58
N VAL A 186 5.37 6.48 -26.09
CA VAL A 186 4.79 6.16 -24.78
C VAL A 186 3.64 5.15 -24.84
N LYS A 187 3.19 4.76 -26.04
CA LYS A 187 2.01 3.89 -26.23
C LYS A 187 2.41 2.43 -26.35
N HIS A 188 1.60 1.55 -25.77
CA HIS A 188 1.69 0.10 -25.96
C HIS A 188 1.26 -0.25 -27.39
N VAL A 189 2.02 -1.10 -28.07
CA VAL A 189 1.70 -1.61 -29.41
C VAL A 189 2.09 -3.08 -29.50
N GLY A 190 1.42 -3.85 -30.36
CA GLY A 190 1.70 -5.26 -30.58
C GLY A 190 1.37 -6.17 -29.38
N HIS A 191 1.96 -7.36 -29.34
CA HIS A 191 1.69 -8.37 -28.32
C HIS A 191 2.29 -8.02 -26.96
N TRP A 192 1.44 -7.96 -25.94
CA TRP A 192 1.81 -7.72 -24.56
C TRP A 192 1.51 -8.91 -23.67
N ARG A 193 2.37 -9.13 -22.68
CA ARG A 193 2.24 -10.17 -21.66
C ARG A 193 2.28 -9.56 -20.27
N TYR A 194 1.44 -10.06 -19.38
CA TYR A 194 1.31 -9.66 -17.98
C TYR A 194 1.48 -10.89 -17.10
N PHE A 195 2.21 -10.73 -15.99
CA PHE A 195 2.57 -11.83 -15.10
C PHE A 195 2.18 -11.49 -13.66
N THR A 196 1.87 -12.52 -12.89
CA THR A 196 1.70 -12.40 -11.44
C THR A 196 3.06 -12.21 -10.76
N GLU A 197 3.07 -11.78 -9.49
CA GLU A 197 4.30 -11.69 -8.71
C GLU A 197 4.95 -13.08 -8.44
N ALA A 198 4.22 -14.18 -8.63
CA ALA A 198 4.83 -15.51 -8.64
C ALA A 198 5.66 -15.78 -9.91
N GLY A 199 5.47 -14.99 -10.97
CA GLY A 199 6.08 -15.17 -12.29
C GLY A 199 5.23 -15.99 -13.27
N THR A 200 3.97 -16.29 -12.92
CA THR A 200 3.05 -17.01 -13.80
C THR A 200 2.39 -16.03 -14.77
N LEU A 201 2.25 -16.41 -16.05
CA LEU A 201 1.51 -15.61 -17.02
C LEU A 201 0.06 -15.44 -16.54
N GLU A 202 -0.41 -14.20 -16.46
CA GLU A 202 -1.75 -13.85 -16.00
C GLU A 202 -2.65 -13.49 -17.19
N SER A 203 -2.13 -12.73 -18.15
CA SER A 203 -2.85 -12.39 -19.37
C SER A 203 -1.92 -11.98 -20.49
N GLU A 204 -2.42 -12.06 -21.72
CA GLU A 204 -1.74 -11.54 -22.90
C GLU A 204 -2.72 -11.16 -24.00
N GLY A 205 -2.27 -10.31 -24.92
CA GLY A 205 -3.02 -9.92 -26.09
C GLY A 205 -2.40 -8.72 -26.80
N GLU A 206 -3.10 -8.25 -27.83
CA GLU A 206 -2.58 -7.22 -28.72
C GLU A 206 -3.03 -5.81 -28.30
N TYR A 207 -2.12 -4.85 -28.47
CA TYR A 207 -2.38 -3.42 -28.36
C TYR A 207 -2.24 -2.74 -29.73
N VAL A 208 -3.19 -1.85 -30.04
CA VAL A 208 -3.13 -0.95 -31.19
C VAL A 208 -3.33 0.47 -30.68
N GLU A 209 -2.37 1.36 -30.97
CA GLU A 209 -2.41 2.77 -30.55
C GLU A 209 -2.61 2.98 -29.04
N GLY A 210 -2.04 2.09 -28.21
CA GLY A 210 -2.16 2.15 -26.75
C GLY A 210 -3.45 1.55 -26.18
N LYS A 211 -4.32 0.95 -27.01
CA LYS A 211 -5.57 0.31 -26.57
C LYS A 211 -5.58 -1.17 -26.88
N ARG A 212 -6.19 -1.97 -26.02
CA ARG A 212 -6.41 -3.41 -26.24
C ARG A 212 -7.27 -3.62 -27.47
N ASN A 213 -6.83 -4.47 -28.37
CA ASN A 213 -7.52 -4.74 -29.63
C ASN A 213 -7.25 -6.18 -30.08
N GLY A 214 -8.27 -6.89 -30.54
CA GLY A 214 -8.18 -8.30 -30.91
C GLY A 214 -8.22 -9.24 -29.70
N THR A 215 -7.76 -10.47 -29.89
CA THR A 215 -7.93 -11.56 -28.92
C THR A 215 -7.04 -11.38 -27.70
N TRP A 216 -7.66 -11.49 -26.54
CA TRP A 216 -7.01 -11.51 -25.24
C TRP A 216 -7.26 -12.81 -24.52
N LYS A 217 -6.23 -13.29 -23.83
CA LYS A 217 -6.27 -14.51 -23.03
C LYS A 217 -5.91 -14.18 -21.60
N HIS A 218 -6.60 -14.84 -20.68
CA HIS A 218 -6.36 -14.80 -19.25
C HIS A 218 -6.08 -16.22 -18.77
N TYR A 219 -5.25 -16.35 -17.75
CA TYR A 219 -4.74 -17.63 -17.30
C TYR A 219 -4.97 -17.83 -15.79
N TYR A 220 -5.17 -19.08 -15.39
CA TYR A 220 -5.08 -19.52 -14.01
C TYR A 220 -3.61 -19.57 -13.55
N ALA A 221 -3.38 -19.63 -12.24
CA ALA A 221 -2.03 -19.85 -11.69
C ALA A 221 -1.38 -21.15 -12.18
N SER A 222 -2.18 -22.15 -12.58
CA SER A 222 -1.72 -23.39 -13.21
C SER A 222 -1.25 -23.24 -14.67
N GLY A 223 -1.45 -22.06 -15.29
CA GLY A 223 -1.11 -21.77 -16.69
C GLY A 223 -2.19 -22.17 -17.70
N LYS A 224 -3.33 -22.71 -17.26
CA LYS A 224 -4.48 -22.99 -18.13
C LYS A 224 -5.29 -21.72 -18.39
N ILE A 225 -5.94 -21.62 -19.54
CA ILE A 225 -6.79 -20.47 -19.88
C ILE A 225 -7.97 -20.41 -18.91
N SER A 226 -8.18 -19.25 -18.30
CA SER A 226 -9.33 -18.94 -17.43
C SER A 226 -10.41 -18.17 -18.19
N ALA A 227 -10.01 -17.32 -19.15
CA ALA A 227 -10.92 -16.64 -20.06
C ALA A 227 -10.22 -16.27 -21.37
N GLU A 228 -10.99 -16.20 -22.45
CA GLU A 228 -10.53 -15.60 -23.70
C GLU A 228 -11.69 -14.90 -24.44
N GLY A 229 -11.34 -13.86 -25.19
CA GLY A 229 -12.28 -13.11 -26.01
C GLY A 229 -11.62 -11.89 -26.63
N ASP A 230 -12.35 -11.17 -27.48
CA ASP A 230 -11.79 -10.02 -28.17
C ASP A 230 -12.03 -8.72 -27.39
N TYR A 231 -11.10 -7.79 -27.55
CA TYR A 231 -11.29 -6.37 -27.22
C TYR A 231 -11.33 -5.54 -28.51
N LEU A 232 -12.09 -4.45 -28.47
CA LEU A 232 -12.07 -3.40 -29.47
C LEU A 232 -11.92 -2.06 -28.75
N ASN A 233 -10.74 -1.45 -28.86
CA ASN A 233 -10.41 -0.17 -28.21
C ASN A 233 -10.68 -0.17 -26.70
N ASP A 234 -10.12 -1.15 -25.99
CA ASP A 234 -10.29 -1.40 -24.54
C ASP A 234 -11.66 -1.91 -24.07
N GLU A 235 -12.67 -1.94 -24.95
CA GLU A 235 -13.99 -2.51 -24.65
C GLU A 235 -14.07 -3.98 -25.06
N PRO A 236 -14.61 -4.89 -24.21
CA PRO A 236 -14.82 -6.27 -24.61
C PRO A 236 -15.81 -6.34 -25.78
N ALA A 237 -15.51 -7.21 -26.74
CA ALA A 237 -16.26 -7.38 -27.98
C ALA A 237 -16.31 -8.86 -28.38
N GLY A 238 -17.31 -9.22 -29.19
CA GLY A 238 -17.44 -10.57 -29.71
C GLY A 238 -17.76 -11.58 -28.62
N ILE A 239 -17.46 -12.86 -28.87
CA ILE A 239 -17.73 -13.95 -27.95
C ILE A 239 -16.62 -14.01 -26.91
N TRP A 240 -17.00 -14.07 -25.65
CA TRP A 240 -16.13 -14.33 -24.52
C TRP A 240 -16.44 -15.69 -23.94
N ASN A 241 -15.38 -16.48 -23.74
CA ASN A 241 -15.43 -17.78 -23.10
C ASN A 241 -14.68 -17.72 -21.78
N TYR A 242 -15.26 -18.33 -20.76
CA TYR A 242 -14.66 -18.50 -19.44
C TYR A 242 -14.59 -20.01 -19.17
N TYR A 243 -13.53 -20.45 -18.52
CA TYR A 243 -13.24 -21.87 -18.35
C TYR A 243 -13.10 -22.20 -16.87
N PHE A 244 -13.44 -23.43 -16.50
CA PHE A 244 -12.98 -24.03 -15.26
C PHE A 244 -11.51 -24.45 -15.39
N GLU A 245 -10.85 -24.72 -14.27
CA GLU A 245 -9.45 -25.14 -14.26
C GLU A 245 -9.21 -26.54 -14.88
N ASP A 246 -10.26 -27.32 -15.13
CA ASP A 246 -10.18 -28.54 -15.93
C ASP A 246 -10.18 -28.27 -17.46
N GLY A 247 -10.44 -27.03 -17.89
CA GLY A 247 -10.52 -26.60 -19.29
C GLY A 247 -11.93 -26.63 -19.89
N THR A 248 -12.95 -27.05 -19.14
CA THR A 248 -14.35 -27.02 -19.59
C THR A 248 -14.93 -25.62 -19.47
N VAL A 249 -15.88 -25.25 -20.34
CA VAL A 249 -16.49 -23.90 -20.33
C VAL A 249 -17.34 -23.71 -19.08
N SER A 250 -17.01 -22.70 -18.27
CA SER A 250 -17.79 -22.27 -17.10
C SER A 250 -18.83 -21.23 -17.46
N ALA A 251 -18.55 -20.35 -18.42
CA ALA A 251 -19.51 -19.40 -18.96
C ALA A 251 -19.13 -18.97 -20.38
N THR A 252 -20.13 -18.55 -21.16
CA THR A 252 -19.92 -17.98 -22.50
C THR A 252 -21.01 -16.97 -22.82
N GLY A 253 -20.66 -15.92 -23.55
CA GLY A 253 -21.61 -14.94 -24.06
C GLY A 253 -20.93 -13.86 -24.87
N ALA A 254 -21.72 -13.06 -25.59
CA ALA A 254 -21.18 -12.01 -26.44
C ALA A 254 -21.21 -10.63 -25.75
N TYR A 255 -20.25 -9.79 -26.12
CA TYR A 255 -20.24 -8.36 -25.82
C TYR A 255 -20.42 -7.54 -27.10
N LYS A 256 -21.15 -6.43 -26.98
CA LYS A 256 -21.33 -5.42 -28.04
C LYS A 256 -21.28 -4.02 -27.41
N GLY A 257 -20.30 -3.20 -27.81
CA GLY A 257 -20.07 -1.87 -27.22
C GLY A 257 -19.78 -1.95 -25.72
N GLY A 258 -18.93 -2.89 -25.32
CA GLY A 258 -18.54 -3.13 -23.94
C GLY A 258 -19.61 -3.77 -23.03
N LYS A 259 -20.85 -3.97 -23.52
CA LYS A 259 -21.97 -4.50 -22.74
C LYS A 259 -22.35 -5.91 -23.15
N LYS A 260 -22.80 -6.72 -22.19
CA LYS A 260 -23.34 -8.07 -22.46
C LYS A 260 -24.49 -7.99 -23.46
N ASN A 261 -24.44 -8.82 -24.48
CA ASN A 261 -25.42 -8.86 -25.58
C ASN A 261 -25.67 -10.30 -26.02
N GLY A 262 -26.94 -10.64 -26.30
CA GLY A 262 -27.37 -11.99 -26.65
C GLY A 262 -27.32 -12.96 -25.48
N TYR A 263 -27.27 -14.26 -25.82
CA TYR A 263 -27.27 -15.32 -24.82
C TYR A 263 -25.96 -15.41 -24.05
N TRP A 264 -26.09 -15.32 -22.74
CA TRP A 264 -25.07 -15.59 -21.75
C TRP A 264 -25.45 -16.87 -21.02
N ASN A 265 -24.61 -17.90 -21.14
CA ASN A 265 -24.81 -19.18 -20.48
C ASN A 265 -23.73 -19.38 -19.43
N ALA A 266 -24.10 -19.92 -18.26
CA ALA A 266 -23.16 -20.42 -17.27
C ALA A 266 -23.44 -21.89 -16.99
N TYR A 267 -22.38 -22.64 -16.71
CA TYR A 267 -22.39 -24.08 -16.55
C TYR A 267 -21.86 -24.46 -15.15
N ALA A 268 -22.24 -25.63 -14.66
CA ALA A 268 -21.66 -26.26 -13.49
C ALA A 268 -20.45 -27.11 -13.89
N PRO A 269 -19.55 -27.48 -12.94
CA PRO A 269 -18.52 -28.49 -13.19
C PRO A 269 -19.15 -29.76 -13.76
N GLY A 270 -18.65 -30.24 -14.91
CA GLY A 270 -19.26 -31.33 -15.68
C GLY A 270 -20.19 -30.90 -16.83
N GLY A 271 -20.30 -29.59 -17.11
CA GLY A 271 -20.90 -29.06 -18.34
C GLY A 271 -22.43 -28.93 -18.35
N LYS A 272 -23.11 -29.23 -17.24
CA LYS A 272 -24.56 -29.01 -17.13
C LYS A 272 -24.86 -27.52 -17.04
N LYS A 273 -25.83 -27.02 -17.81
CA LYS A 273 -26.26 -25.62 -17.77
C LYS A 273 -26.79 -25.27 -16.37
N ARG A 274 -26.23 -24.23 -15.76
CA ARG A 274 -26.60 -23.71 -14.44
C ARG A 274 -27.52 -22.50 -14.57
N SER A 275 -27.22 -21.60 -15.50
CA SER A 275 -28.06 -20.42 -15.76
C SER A 275 -27.92 -19.92 -17.19
N GLU A 276 -28.94 -19.18 -17.64
CA GLU A 276 -28.93 -18.46 -18.91
C GLU A 276 -29.57 -17.07 -18.77
N VAL A 277 -29.08 -16.13 -19.56
CA VAL A 277 -29.66 -14.78 -19.71
C VAL A 277 -29.60 -14.39 -21.17
N ASN A 278 -30.69 -13.89 -21.75
CA ASN A 278 -30.66 -13.30 -23.09
C ASN A 278 -30.66 -11.76 -22.98
N TYR A 279 -29.50 -11.14 -23.12
CA TYR A 279 -29.35 -9.69 -23.03
C TYR A 279 -29.71 -8.97 -24.33
N VAL A 280 -30.63 -8.02 -24.25
CA VAL A 280 -31.00 -7.06 -25.29
C VAL A 280 -30.91 -5.66 -24.68
N SER A 281 -29.99 -4.84 -25.18
CA SER A 281 -29.79 -3.44 -24.72
C SER A 281 -29.58 -3.30 -23.20
N GLY A 282 -28.87 -4.25 -22.57
CA GLY A 282 -28.57 -4.21 -21.13
C GLY A 282 -29.69 -4.73 -20.21
N SER A 283 -30.78 -5.24 -20.80
CA SER A 283 -31.84 -5.96 -20.08
C SER A 283 -31.91 -7.41 -20.56
N GLY A 284 -32.30 -8.36 -19.71
CA GLY A 284 -32.47 -9.75 -20.14
C GLY A 284 -33.28 -10.60 -19.19
N GLU A 285 -33.92 -11.63 -19.74
CA GLU A 285 -34.63 -12.65 -18.96
C GLU A 285 -33.62 -13.66 -18.42
N TYR A 286 -33.46 -13.69 -17.10
CA TYR A 286 -32.61 -14.59 -16.35
C TYR A 286 -33.36 -15.88 -16.00
N ARG A 287 -32.68 -17.02 -16.13
CA ARG A 287 -33.12 -18.33 -15.66
C ARG A 287 -31.97 -19.08 -15.00
N GLU A 288 -32.24 -19.70 -13.87
CA GLU A 288 -31.32 -20.63 -13.18
C GLU A 288 -31.98 -22.00 -13.03
N PHE A 289 -31.19 -23.07 -13.08
CA PHE A 289 -31.64 -24.45 -13.03
C PHE A 289 -30.96 -25.24 -11.91
N TYR A 290 -31.68 -26.22 -11.36
CA TYR A 290 -31.12 -27.25 -10.47
C TYR A 290 -30.18 -28.20 -11.23
N PRO A 291 -29.34 -29.00 -10.55
CA PRO A 291 -28.53 -30.05 -11.18
C PRO A 291 -29.33 -31.11 -11.97
N SER A 292 -30.62 -31.26 -11.64
CA SER A 292 -31.60 -32.08 -12.37
C SER A 292 -32.06 -31.45 -13.70
N GLY A 293 -31.80 -30.15 -13.92
CA GLY A 293 -32.24 -29.39 -15.09
C GLY A 293 -33.59 -28.70 -14.94
N LYS A 294 -34.27 -28.89 -13.80
CA LYS A 294 -35.54 -28.20 -13.50
C LYS A 294 -35.29 -26.72 -13.17
N LEU A 295 -36.25 -25.86 -13.53
CA LEU A 295 -36.17 -24.42 -13.29
C LEU A 295 -36.15 -24.14 -11.77
N LYS A 296 -35.18 -23.34 -11.35
CA LYS A 296 -34.98 -22.93 -9.95
C LYS A 296 -35.38 -21.48 -9.73
N VAL A 297 -34.97 -20.59 -10.64
CA VAL A 297 -35.25 -19.16 -10.55
C VAL A 297 -35.52 -18.60 -11.95
N LYS A 298 -36.43 -17.64 -12.06
CA LYS A 298 -36.55 -16.79 -13.24
C LYS A 298 -36.87 -15.34 -12.86
N GLY A 299 -36.45 -14.39 -13.68
CA GLY A 299 -36.78 -12.98 -13.52
C GLY A 299 -36.06 -12.10 -14.55
N LYS A 300 -36.31 -10.80 -14.53
CA LYS A 300 -35.66 -9.85 -15.45
C LYS A 300 -34.47 -9.18 -14.76
N ILE A 301 -33.36 -9.05 -15.50
CA ILE A 301 -32.21 -8.22 -15.14
C ILE A 301 -32.25 -6.97 -16.01
N GLU A 302 -32.00 -5.80 -15.41
CA GLU A 302 -31.92 -4.52 -16.11
C GLU A 302 -30.78 -3.69 -15.50
N ASN A 303 -29.84 -3.25 -16.35
CA ASN A 303 -28.63 -2.55 -15.91
C ASN A 303 -27.86 -3.34 -14.82
N GLU A 304 -27.68 -4.65 -15.05
CA GLU A 304 -26.97 -5.58 -14.15
C GLU A 304 -27.62 -5.80 -12.77
N LYS A 305 -28.85 -5.30 -12.57
CA LYS A 305 -29.60 -5.50 -11.32
C LYS A 305 -30.92 -6.22 -11.57
N ASN A 306 -31.38 -6.97 -10.57
CA ASN A 306 -32.70 -7.61 -10.60
C ASN A 306 -33.80 -6.54 -10.71
N HIS A 307 -34.76 -6.75 -11.61
CA HIS A 307 -35.87 -5.84 -11.90
C HIS A 307 -37.14 -6.64 -12.19
N GLY A 308 -38.30 -6.12 -11.76
CA GLY A 308 -39.61 -6.75 -11.93
C GLY A 308 -39.81 -8.00 -11.07
N LEU A 309 -40.79 -8.81 -11.45
CA LEU A 309 -41.13 -10.04 -10.74
C LEU A 309 -40.07 -11.13 -10.94
N TRP A 310 -39.54 -11.61 -9.83
CA TRP A 310 -38.69 -12.79 -9.73
C TRP A 310 -39.46 -13.93 -9.07
N SER A 311 -39.36 -15.14 -9.62
CA SER A 311 -40.02 -16.33 -9.09
C SER A 311 -38.98 -17.40 -8.75
N TYR A 312 -39.15 -18.03 -7.59
CA TYR A 312 -38.28 -19.06 -7.03
C TYR A 312 -39.07 -20.36 -6.90
N TYR A 313 -38.48 -21.47 -7.34
CA TYR A 313 -39.16 -22.77 -7.40
C TYR A 313 -38.37 -23.82 -6.63
N THR A 314 -39.10 -24.73 -5.98
CA THR A 314 -38.53 -25.95 -5.42
C THR A 314 -38.11 -26.91 -6.54
N GLU A 315 -37.30 -27.93 -6.23
CA GLU A 315 -36.89 -28.93 -7.21
C GLU A 315 -38.07 -29.80 -7.70
N ASP A 316 -39.20 -29.81 -7.01
CA ASP A 316 -40.43 -30.45 -7.51
C ASP A 316 -41.22 -29.58 -8.50
N GLY A 317 -40.86 -28.30 -8.63
CA GLY A 317 -41.50 -27.34 -9.53
C GLY A 317 -42.56 -26.45 -8.87
N ASN A 318 -42.77 -26.59 -7.56
CA ASN A 318 -43.70 -25.76 -6.80
C ASN A 318 -43.10 -24.37 -6.55
N LEU A 319 -43.93 -23.33 -6.52
CA LEU A 319 -43.50 -21.97 -6.22
C LEU A 319 -43.08 -21.87 -4.75
N GLU A 320 -41.79 -21.66 -4.50
CA GLU A 320 -41.21 -21.46 -3.17
C GLU A 320 -41.34 -20.00 -2.71
N GLY A 321 -41.24 -19.07 -3.66
CA GLY A 321 -41.36 -17.65 -3.36
C GLY A 321 -41.34 -16.76 -4.59
N GLU A 322 -41.58 -15.48 -4.37
CA GLU A 322 -41.51 -14.44 -5.37
C GLU A 322 -40.97 -13.14 -4.79
N CYS A 323 -40.39 -12.28 -5.62
CA CYS A 323 -39.92 -10.97 -5.20
C CYS A 323 -40.11 -9.94 -6.31
N GLU A 324 -40.74 -8.82 -6.01
CA GLU A 324 -40.89 -7.70 -6.93
C GLU A 324 -39.72 -6.73 -6.73
N TYR A 325 -38.77 -6.69 -7.67
CA TYR A 325 -37.57 -5.87 -7.58
C TYR A 325 -37.68 -4.54 -8.34
N VAL A 326 -37.16 -3.48 -7.74
CA VAL A 326 -36.87 -2.19 -8.37
C VAL A 326 -35.39 -1.90 -8.14
N ALA A 327 -34.61 -2.00 -9.22
CA ALA A 327 -33.17 -1.71 -9.23
C ALA A 327 -32.35 -2.44 -8.13
N GLY A 328 -32.61 -3.74 -7.96
CA GLY A 328 -31.89 -4.61 -7.01
C GLY A 328 -32.46 -4.66 -5.58
N THR A 329 -33.48 -3.85 -5.27
CA THR A 329 -34.22 -3.92 -4.00
C THR A 329 -35.66 -4.36 -4.24
N GLY A 330 -36.18 -5.29 -3.46
CA GLY A 330 -37.52 -5.82 -3.67
C GLY A 330 -38.18 -6.35 -2.42
N THR A 331 -39.50 -6.55 -2.50
CA THR A 331 -40.28 -7.20 -1.44
C THR A 331 -40.46 -8.67 -1.78
N TYR A 332 -39.86 -9.54 -0.98
CA TYR A 332 -39.95 -10.99 -1.13
C TYR A 332 -41.14 -11.55 -0.34
N LYS A 333 -41.76 -12.59 -0.89
CA LYS A 333 -42.75 -13.45 -0.25
C LYS A 333 -42.34 -14.91 -0.46
N GLY A 334 -42.28 -15.69 0.62
CA GLY A 334 -42.06 -17.13 0.59
C GLY A 334 -43.34 -17.88 0.93
N TYR A 335 -43.53 -19.07 0.38
CA TYR A 335 -44.74 -19.87 0.49
C TYR A 335 -44.46 -21.28 1.05
N TYR A 336 -45.40 -21.82 1.82
CA TYR A 336 -45.42 -23.25 2.17
C TYR A 336 -45.70 -24.11 0.94
N ALA A 337 -45.45 -25.41 1.03
CA ALA A 337 -45.79 -26.37 -0.03
C ALA A 337 -47.30 -26.38 -0.36
N SER A 338 -48.15 -26.03 0.61
CA SER A 338 -49.60 -25.84 0.43
C SER A 338 -49.97 -24.55 -0.31
N GLY A 339 -49.01 -23.63 -0.51
CA GLY A 339 -49.20 -22.34 -1.18
C GLY A 339 -49.58 -21.18 -0.24
N SER A 340 -49.77 -21.42 1.06
CA SER A 340 -50.01 -20.34 2.02
C SER A 340 -48.72 -19.53 2.28
N LEU A 341 -48.89 -18.23 2.60
CA LEU A 341 -47.78 -17.34 2.86
C LEU A 341 -47.00 -17.81 4.09
N GLN A 342 -45.69 -17.95 3.96
CA GLN A 342 -44.80 -18.38 5.03
C GLN A 342 -43.94 -17.23 5.55
N THR A 343 -43.36 -16.44 4.63
CA THR A 343 -42.47 -15.33 5.01
C THR A 343 -42.68 -14.12 4.12
N LYS A 344 -42.37 -12.93 4.64
CA LYS A 344 -42.36 -11.71 3.87
C LYS A 344 -41.31 -10.74 4.39
N GLY A 345 -40.58 -10.07 3.51
CA GLY A 345 -39.58 -9.08 3.90
C GLY A 345 -38.92 -8.41 2.71
N THR A 346 -37.92 -7.58 2.98
CA THR A 346 -37.20 -6.84 1.94
C THR A 346 -35.90 -7.53 1.60
N ILE A 347 -35.58 -7.64 0.31
CA ILE A 347 -34.28 -8.06 -0.19
C ILE A 347 -33.62 -6.86 -0.86
N GLU A 348 -32.36 -6.59 -0.53
CA GLU A 348 -31.54 -5.56 -1.16
C GLU A 348 -30.20 -6.18 -1.60
N ASN A 349 -29.90 -6.09 -2.89
CA ASN A 349 -28.69 -6.67 -3.49
C ASN A 349 -28.49 -8.15 -3.10
N GLU A 350 -29.56 -8.94 -3.22
CA GLU A 350 -29.60 -10.37 -2.88
C GLU A 350 -29.52 -10.71 -1.37
N LEU A 351 -29.40 -9.72 -0.49
CA LEU A 351 -29.40 -9.91 0.96
C LEU A 351 -30.76 -9.59 1.56
N ARG A 352 -31.21 -10.40 2.53
CA ARG A 352 -32.43 -10.12 3.28
C ARG A 352 -32.16 -8.92 4.19
N VAL A 353 -32.93 -7.84 4.13
CA VAL A 353 -32.73 -6.67 4.97
C VAL A 353 -34.02 -6.34 5.75
N GLY A 354 -33.88 -5.50 6.77
CA GLY A 354 -35.01 -5.08 7.59
C GLY A 354 -35.59 -6.20 8.44
N THR A 355 -36.85 -6.05 8.82
CA THR A 355 -37.58 -7.03 9.65
C THR A 355 -38.48 -7.87 8.76
N TRP A 356 -38.41 -9.18 8.93
CA TRP A 356 -39.18 -10.17 8.18
C TRP A 356 -40.35 -10.67 9.00
N GLU A 357 -41.52 -10.79 8.37
CA GLU A 357 -42.74 -11.35 8.90
C GLU A 357 -42.74 -12.86 8.67
N LEU A 358 -43.06 -13.65 9.70
CA LEU A 358 -43.20 -15.11 9.65
C LEU A 358 -44.65 -15.51 9.93
N TYR A 359 -45.20 -16.44 9.16
CA TYR A 359 -46.58 -16.89 9.24
C TYR A 359 -46.66 -18.40 9.44
N GLU A 360 -47.63 -18.85 10.22
CA GLU A 360 -48.04 -20.26 10.29
C GLU A 360 -48.80 -20.66 9.03
N GLU A 361 -48.98 -21.96 8.81
CA GLU A 361 -49.65 -22.49 7.61
C GLU A 361 -51.12 -22.07 7.50
N ASP A 362 -51.78 -21.77 8.63
CA ASP A 362 -53.14 -21.24 8.71
C ASP A 362 -53.24 -19.72 8.38
N GLY A 363 -52.12 -19.07 8.09
CA GLY A 363 -52.01 -17.65 7.77
C GLY A 363 -51.84 -16.73 8.98
N LYS A 364 -51.79 -17.26 10.20
CA LYS A 364 -51.57 -16.45 11.40
C LYS A 364 -50.11 -16.00 11.49
N LEU A 365 -49.88 -14.72 11.82
CA LEU A 365 -48.54 -14.20 12.08
C LEU A 365 -47.92 -14.91 13.30
N SER A 366 -46.81 -15.61 13.06
CA SER A 366 -46.05 -16.40 14.06
C SER A 366 -44.98 -15.57 14.75
N GLY A 367 -44.35 -14.63 14.04
CA GLY A 367 -43.32 -13.77 14.62
C GLY A 367 -42.56 -12.92 13.62
N TYR A 368 -41.43 -12.37 14.08
CA TYR A 368 -40.54 -11.55 13.28
C TYR A 368 -39.11 -12.07 13.30
N TYR A 369 -38.41 -11.94 12.19
CA TYR A 369 -37.02 -12.31 12.02
C TYR A 369 -36.21 -11.13 11.47
N LYS A 370 -35.09 -10.76 12.09
CA LYS A 370 -34.21 -9.70 11.58
C LYS A 370 -32.83 -10.29 11.25
N PRO A 371 -32.49 -10.42 9.96
CA PRO A 371 -31.18 -10.91 9.58
C PRO A 371 -30.10 -9.85 9.88
N VAL A 372 -28.96 -10.30 10.40
CA VAL A 372 -27.78 -9.47 10.63
C VAL A 372 -26.67 -10.04 9.77
N TYR A 373 -25.90 -9.19 9.09
CA TYR A 373 -24.81 -9.65 8.22
C TYR A 373 -23.48 -9.05 8.67
N GLU A 374 -22.43 -9.88 8.62
CA GLU A 374 -21.04 -9.45 8.65
C GLU A 374 -20.39 -9.89 7.34
N ASN A 375 -19.84 -8.95 6.56
CA ASN A 375 -19.24 -9.23 5.24
C ASN A 375 -20.17 -10.01 4.29
N ASN A 376 -21.46 -9.64 4.22
CA ASN A 376 -22.50 -10.33 3.44
C ASN A 376 -22.79 -11.78 3.87
N ILE A 377 -22.26 -12.23 5.00
CA ILE A 377 -22.57 -13.53 5.60
C ILE A 377 -23.60 -13.32 6.71
N LEU A 378 -24.70 -14.07 6.66
CA LEU A 378 -25.75 -14.00 7.67
C LEU A 378 -25.23 -14.52 9.03
N VAL A 379 -25.27 -13.64 10.04
CA VAL A 379 -24.90 -13.90 11.43
C VAL A 379 -26.18 -14.04 12.25
N ASN A 380 -26.31 -15.12 13.01
CA ASN A 380 -27.49 -15.40 13.79
C ASN A 380 -27.50 -14.53 15.06
N ALA A 381 -28.36 -13.52 15.14
CA ALA A 381 -28.62 -12.79 16.36
C ALA A 381 -29.33 -13.75 17.35
N GLY A 382 -28.68 -14.02 18.49
CA GLY A 382 -29.04 -15.12 19.37
C GLY A 382 -30.50 -15.13 19.86
N GLY A 383 -31.08 -16.33 19.91
CA GLY A 383 -32.11 -16.66 20.89
C GLY A 383 -33.31 -17.50 20.46
N VAL A 384 -33.12 -18.75 19.99
CA VAL A 384 -34.00 -19.90 20.32
C VAL A 384 -33.16 -21.19 20.25
N LYS A 385 -33.00 -21.89 21.37
CA LYS A 385 -32.48 -23.26 21.40
C LYS A 385 -33.62 -24.22 21.04
N VAL A 386 -33.61 -24.76 19.82
CA VAL A 386 -34.29 -26.04 19.55
C VAL A 386 -33.27 -27.14 19.79
N ALA A 387 -33.56 -27.99 20.78
CA ALA A 387 -32.76 -29.17 21.05
C ALA A 387 -32.93 -30.18 19.90
N SER A 388 -31.86 -30.42 19.15
CA SER A 388 -31.72 -31.68 18.42
C SER A 388 -30.39 -32.31 18.79
N GLU A 389 -30.48 -33.44 19.47
CA GLU A 389 -29.36 -34.34 19.68
C GLU A 389 -28.91 -34.87 18.32
N SER A 390 -27.73 -34.45 17.87
CA SER A 390 -26.94 -35.27 16.96
C SER A 390 -25.55 -35.44 17.55
N LYS A 391 -25.23 -36.69 17.88
CA LYS A 391 -23.88 -37.12 18.26
C LYS A 391 -22.92 -36.74 17.12
N LYS A 392 -22.11 -35.70 17.33
CA LYS A 392 -20.95 -35.42 16.48
C LYS A 392 -19.75 -36.18 17.02
N GLU A 393 -19.31 -37.16 16.25
CA GLU A 393 -17.99 -37.77 16.38
C GLU A 393 -16.92 -36.67 16.44
N SER A 394 -16.14 -36.63 17.53
CA SER A 394 -15.02 -35.71 17.64
C SER A 394 -13.86 -36.21 16.79
N ARG A 395 -13.71 -35.69 15.57
CA ARG A 395 -12.41 -35.74 14.89
C ARG A 395 -11.45 -34.85 15.70
N ARG A 396 -10.49 -35.45 16.40
CA ARG A 396 -9.36 -34.77 17.05
C ARG A 396 -8.43 -34.20 15.97
N GLY A 397 -8.79 -33.04 15.43
CA GLY A 397 -7.92 -32.23 14.57
C GLY A 397 -7.27 -31.08 15.35
N PHE A 398 -6.09 -30.64 14.92
CA PHE A 398 -5.39 -29.46 15.46
C PHE A 398 -6.15 -28.18 15.06
N THR A 399 -7.19 -27.82 15.82
CA THR A 399 -8.09 -26.69 15.53
C THR A 399 -7.56 -25.35 16.04
N TYR A 400 -6.27 -25.29 16.38
CA TYR A 400 -5.64 -24.13 16.99
C TYR A 400 -5.48 -22.95 16.04
N PHE A 401 -5.70 -23.09 14.73
CA PHE A 401 -5.61 -21.99 13.77
C PHE A 401 -6.95 -21.70 13.09
N ASN A 402 -7.99 -22.47 13.41
CA ASN A 402 -9.30 -22.25 12.83
C ASN A 402 -9.98 -21.09 13.55
N PRO A 403 -10.44 -20.05 12.83
CA PRO A 403 -11.19 -18.96 13.44
C PRO A 403 -12.47 -19.49 14.08
N ARG A 404 -12.79 -18.98 15.27
CA ARG A 404 -14.04 -19.31 16.00
C ARG A 404 -14.97 -18.11 15.92
N TYR A 405 -16.27 -18.36 15.91
CA TYR A 405 -17.26 -17.31 16.03
C TYR A 405 -18.29 -17.69 17.09
N PRO A 406 -18.56 -16.83 18.09
CA PRO A 406 -17.83 -15.59 18.39
C PRO A 406 -16.42 -15.85 18.92
N GLU A 407 -15.44 -15.01 18.55
CA GLU A 407 -14.08 -15.00 19.12
C GLU A 407 -13.79 -13.59 19.64
N TYR A 408 -13.62 -13.48 20.95
CA TYR A 408 -13.25 -12.26 21.64
C TYR A 408 -11.83 -11.83 21.24
N ARG A 409 -11.71 -10.57 20.80
CA ARG A 409 -10.44 -9.95 20.43
C ARG A 409 -10.16 -8.78 21.35
N SER A 410 -8.98 -8.77 21.94
CA SER A 410 -8.50 -7.69 22.77
C SER A 410 -7.04 -7.39 22.52
N VAL A 411 -6.61 -6.18 22.88
CA VAL A 411 -5.20 -5.88 23.06
C VAL A 411 -4.90 -5.85 24.55
N ILE A 412 -3.83 -6.53 24.93
CA ILE A 412 -3.30 -6.52 26.29
C ILE A 412 -2.02 -5.71 26.27
N MET A 413 -1.99 -4.61 27.03
CA MET A 413 -0.77 -3.87 27.31
C MET A 413 -0.26 -4.30 28.67
N GLN A 414 1.01 -4.69 28.75
CA GLN A 414 1.60 -5.21 29.97
C GLN A 414 3.04 -4.73 30.18
N GLY A 415 3.48 -4.72 31.44
CA GLY A 415 4.86 -4.42 31.79
C GLY A 415 5.15 -4.73 33.24
N ASN A 416 6.39 -4.53 33.65
CA ASN A 416 6.76 -4.66 35.06
C ASN A 416 7.85 -3.65 35.44
N PRO A 417 7.48 -2.49 36.00
CA PRO A 417 8.46 -1.48 36.40
C PRO A 417 9.33 -1.93 37.58
N ALA A 418 8.94 -2.97 38.35
CA ALA A 418 9.77 -3.48 39.44
C ALA A 418 11.08 -4.13 38.94
N PHE A 419 11.14 -4.53 37.67
CA PHE A 419 12.37 -5.06 37.09
C PHE A 419 13.45 -3.99 36.93
N THR A 420 13.13 -2.70 37.08
CA THR A 420 14.13 -1.62 37.02
C THR A 420 15.17 -1.73 38.14
N PHE A 421 14.80 -2.37 39.26
CA PHE A 421 15.74 -2.67 40.36
C PHE A 421 16.75 -3.76 40.03
N VAL A 422 16.51 -4.55 38.97
CA VAL A 422 17.45 -5.53 38.40
C VAL A 422 17.90 -5.12 36.99
N GLY A 423 17.79 -3.82 36.67
CA GLY A 423 18.32 -3.24 35.44
C GLY A 423 17.48 -3.44 34.19
N GLN A 424 16.20 -3.79 34.29
CA GLN A 424 15.34 -4.07 33.13
C GLN A 424 13.98 -3.37 33.20
N LEU A 425 13.46 -2.90 32.08
CA LEU A 425 12.10 -2.37 31.99
C LEU A 425 11.36 -3.05 30.83
N PRO A 426 10.69 -4.19 31.11
CA PRO A 426 9.89 -4.89 30.12
C PRO A 426 8.55 -4.20 29.89
N MET A 427 8.19 -4.03 28.63
CA MET A 427 6.90 -3.56 28.12
C MET A 427 6.48 -4.45 26.97
N ALA A 428 5.20 -4.83 26.91
CA ALA A 428 4.71 -5.65 25.81
C ALA A 428 3.27 -5.30 25.43
N VAL A 429 2.96 -5.55 24.17
CA VAL A 429 1.62 -5.47 23.59
C VAL A 429 1.27 -6.82 23.00
N GLU A 430 0.13 -7.37 23.39
CA GLU A 430 -0.34 -8.66 22.90
C GLU A 430 -1.70 -8.53 22.23
N PHE A 431 -1.79 -9.02 20.99
CA PHE A 431 -3.05 -9.26 20.31
C PHE A 431 -3.60 -10.61 20.78
N TYR A 432 -4.64 -10.56 21.59
CA TYR A 432 -5.23 -11.71 22.26
C TYR A 432 -6.55 -12.11 21.61
N ASN A 433 -6.62 -13.37 21.15
CA ASN A 433 -7.78 -14.00 20.52
C ASN A 433 -8.28 -15.14 21.43
N GLU A 434 -9.38 -14.83 22.14
CA GLU A 434 -10.11 -15.59 23.17
C GLU A 434 -9.57 -17.00 23.51
N GLU A 435 -8.85 -17.09 24.63
CA GLU A 435 -8.46 -18.33 25.29
C GLU A 435 -7.75 -19.37 24.42
N ARG A 436 -7.28 -18.95 23.25
CA ARG A 436 -6.57 -19.77 22.29
C ARG A 436 -5.25 -19.10 21.93
N LEU A 437 -5.24 -18.01 21.18
CA LEU A 437 -3.99 -17.53 20.57
C LEU A 437 -3.63 -16.12 21.04
N GLY A 438 -2.36 -15.93 21.38
CA GLY A 438 -1.76 -14.63 21.68
C GLY A 438 -0.57 -14.35 20.79
N HIS A 439 -0.50 -13.16 20.20
CA HIS A 439 0.69 -12.66 19.52
C HIS A 439 1.24 -11.47 20.29
N GLU A 440 2.36 -11.68 20.99
CA GLU A 440 2.97 -10.68 21.86
C GLU A 440 4.22 -10.10 21.20
N PHE A 441 4.30 -8.77 21.17
CA PHE A 441 5.52 -8.03 20.92
C PHE A 441 6.02 -7.46 22.25
N GLU A 442 7.23 -7.84 22.65
CA GLU A 442 7.88 -7.40 23.88
C GLU A 442 9.12 -6.57 23.55
N PHE A 443 9.25 -5.44 24.23
CA PHE A 443 10.44 -4.60 24.27
C PHE A 443 10.94 -4.50 25.72
N VAL A 444 12.21 -4.79 25.95
CA VAL A 444 12.86 -4.65 27.26
C VAL A 444 13.98 -3.63 27.15
N ALA A 445 13.86 -2.50 27.84
CA ALA A 445 14.99 -1.60 28.00
C ALA A 445 15.94 -2.18 29.06
N ILE A 446 17.22 -2.30 28.74
CA ILE A 446 18.25 -2.84 29.63
C ILE A 446 19.17 -1.70 30.05
N ARG A 447 19.40 -1.58 31.35
CA ARG A 447 20.35 -0.66 31.95
C ARG A 447 20.66 -1.11 33.38
N ASP A 448 21.83 -1.68 33.61
CA ASP A 448 22.31 -2.01 34.95
C ASP A 448 23.62 -1.26 35.27
N PRO A 449 23.67 -0.37 36.28
CA PRO A 449 22.58 0.06 37.18
C PRO A 449 21.61 1.08 36.55
N PHE A 450 20.30 0.85 36.74
CA PHE A 450 19.25 1.63 36.08
C PHE A 450 19.22 3.11 36.48
N PHE A 451 19.32 3.39 37.80
CA PHE A 451 19.17 4.73 38.36
C PHE A 451 20.49 5.49 38.60
N THR A 452 21.64 4.90 38.23
CA THR A 452 22.94 5.55 38.37
C THR A 452 23.38 6.09 37.02
N ALA A 453 23.82 7.35 36.97
CA ALA A 453 24.40 7.92 35.75
C ALA A 453 25.72 7.20 35.42
N ASP A 454 26.01 6.98 34.13
CA ASP A 454 27.18 6.23 33.65
C ASP A 454 28.50 6.73 34.31
N ARG A 455 28.65 8.06 34.42
CA ARG A 455 29.82 8.71 35.06
C ARG A 455 29.97 8.43 36.57
N ASN A 456 28.90 8.06 37.24
CA ASN A 456 28.86 7.80 38.68
C ASN A 456 29.04 6.30 38.99
N VAL A 457 29.10 5.44 37.97
CA VAL A 457 29.43 4.04 38.16
C VAL A 457 30.90 3.94 38.60
N PRO A 458 31.21 3.21 39.69
CA PRO A 458 32.57 3.05 40.19
C PRO A 458 33.55 2.61 39.09
N ARG A 459 34.80 3.07 39.20
CA ARG A 459 35.86 2.72 38.24
C ARG A 459 36.06 1.21 38.19
N ASN A 460 36.36 0.71 36.99
CA ASN A 460 36.56 -0.71 36.67
C ASN A 460 35.37 -1.61 37.00
N LYS A 461 34.20 -1.06 37.36
CA LYS A 461 32.96 -1.80 37.43
C LYS A 461 32.29 -1.75 36.06
N VAL A 462 32.04 -2.93 35.49
CA VAL A 462 31.27 -3.06 34.24
C VAL A 462 29.81 -2.69 34.52
N PHE A 463 29.23 -1.91 33.61
CA PHE A 463 27.80 -1.61 33.56
C PHE A 463 27.31 -1.80 32.13
N ASP A 464 26.01 -2.04 31.97
CA ASP A 464 25.43 -2.34 30.67
C ASP A 464 24.25 -1.44 30.33
N ARG A 465 24.02 -1.29 29.02
CA ARG A 465 22.84 -0.64 28.46
C ARG A 465 22.50 -1.27 27.12
N GLY A 466 21.23 -1.36 26.83
CA GLY A 466 20.79 -1.97 25.58
C GLY A 466 19.30 -2.14 25.53
N TYR A 467 18.87 -3.02 24.63
CA TYR A 467 17.48 -3.40 24.52
C TYR A 467 17.34 -4.83 24.02
N THR A 468 16.19 -5.41 24.33
CA THR A 468 15.75 -6.67 23.77
C THR A 468 14.39 -6.48 23.10
N ILE A 469 14.23 -7.07 21.94
CA ILE A 469 12.94 -7.21 21.25
C ILE A 469 12.62 -8.69 21.17
N ALA A 470 11.37 -9.07 21.48
CA ALA A 470 10.90 -10.44 21.32
C ALA A 470 9.51 -10.47 20.69
N VAL A 471 9.32 -11.43 19.78
CA VAL A 471 8.01 -11.79 19.23
C VAL A 471 7.65 -13.16 19.76
N LYS A 472 6.51 -13.27 20.43
CA LYS A 472 6.04 -14.51 21.05
C LYS A 472 4.69 -14.92 20.48
N GLN A 473 4.51 -16.22 20.26
CA GLN A 473 3.23 -16.81 19.95
C GLN A 473 2.81 -17.72 21.10
N LYS A 474 1.68 -17.40 21.73
CA LYS A 474 1.15 -18.09 22.91
C LYS A 474 -0.07 -18.92 22.57
N PHE A 475 -0.09 -20.14 23.10
CA PHE A 475 -1.12 -21.14 22.94
C PHE A 475 -1.77 -21.39 24.32
N TYR A 476 -2.81 -20.60 24.63
CA TYR A 476 -3.64 -20.71 25.82
C TYR A 476 -4.56 -21.94 25.91
N ASN A 477 -4.68 -22.46 27.13
CA ASN A 477 -5.63 -23.47 27.54
C ASN A 477 -6.37 -22.97 28.79
N PRO A 478 -7.69 -22.78 28.73
CA PRO A 478 -8.45 -22.14 29.81
C PRO A 478 -8.59 -23.01 31.07
N MET A 479 -8.62 -22.31 32.21
CA MET A 479 -8.85 -22.82 33.56
C MET A 479 -9.83 -21.88 34.27
N LYS A 480 -10.36 -22.31 35.43
CA LYS A 480 -11.41 -21.58 36.16
C LYS A 480 -11.03 -20.14 36.55
N THR A 481 -9.74 -19.84 36.72
CA THR A 481 -9.20 -18.56 37.22
C THR A 481 -8.22 -17.89 36.25
N GLY A 482 -8.07 -18.41 35.03
CA GLY A 482 -7.04 -17.98 34.10
C GLY A 482 -6.80 -18.98 32.97
N MET A 483 -5.61 -18.98 32.40
CA MET A 483 -5.21 -19.89 31.32
C MET A 483 -3.75 -20.27 31.51
N TRP A 484 -3.40 -21.55 31.40
CA TRP A 484 -2.00 -21.91 31.18
C TRP A 484 -1.71 -21.86 29.69
N TYR A 485 -0.47 -21.62 29.30
CA TYR A 485 -0.10 -21.60 27.90
C TYR A 485 1.27 -22.21 27.65
N PHE A 486 1.41 -22.78 26.45
CA PHE A 486 2.69 -23.03 25.82
C PHE A 486 3.00 -21.86 24.87
N ALA A 487 4.24 -21.43 24.76
CA ALA A 487 4.62 -20.42 23.80
C ALA A 487 6.01 -20.68 23.23
N HIS A 488 6.26 -20.11 22.06
CA HIS A 488 7.60 -19.99 21.51
C HIS A 488 7.88 -18.54 21.15
N GLU A 489 9.16 -18.17 21.17
CA GLU A 489 9.59 -16.81 20.91
C GLU A 489 10.86 -16.75 20.07
N VAL A 490 10.96 -15.69 19.27
CA VAL A 490 12.21 -15.24 18.66
C VAL A 490 12.61 -13.94 19.35
N ARG A 491 13.82 -13.90 19.89
CA ARG A 491 14.34 -12.81 20.71
C ARG A 491 15.64 -12.28 20.14
N PHE A 492 15.71 -10.97 19.95
CA PHE A 492 16.91 -10.25 19.54
C PHE A 492 17.34 -9.30 20.65
N THR A 493 18.58 -9.42 21.09
CA THR A 493 19.16 -8.57 22.13
C THR A 493 20.36 -7.82 21.56
N ASN A 494 20.39 -6.50 21.79
CA ASN A 494 21.51 -5.64 21.48
C ASN A 494 21.96 -4.96 22.77
N MET A 495 23.15 -5.29 23.23
CA MET A 495 23.71 -4.83 24.50
C MET A 495 25.08 -4.18 24.27
N GLY A 496 25.32 -3.07 24.95
CA GLY A 496 26.65 -2.52 25.13
C GLY A 496 27.08 -2.71 26.58
N TYR A 497 28.31 -3.17 26.76
CA TYR A 497 29.00 -3.22 28.05
C TYR A 497 30.00 -2.07 28.12
N PHE A 498 30.09 -1.42 29.27
CA PHE A 498 30.87 -0.22 29.47
C PHE A 498 31.63 -0.30 30.79
N ALA A 499 32.83 0.27 30.84
CA ALA A 499 33.61 0.36 32.07
C ALA A 499 34.39 1.68 32.09
N ASN A 500 34.23 2.45 33.18
CA ASN A 500 35.00 3.66 33.39
C ASN A 500 36.39 3.28 33.90
N THR A 501 37.45 3.63 33.16
CA THR A 501 38.83 3.32 33.53
C THR A 501 39.77 4.49 33.28
N ASP A 502 40.96 4.44 33.87
CA ASP A 502 41.94 5.51 33.78
C ASP A 502 42.72 5.43 32.46
N PHE A 503 42.95 6.58 31.84
CA PHE A 503 43.73 6.67 30.62
C PHE A 503 45.20 6.35 30.91
N PRO A 504 45.82 5.32 30.28
CA PRO A 504 47.14 4.84 30.68
C PRO A 504 48.26 5.89 30.56
N LEU A 505 48.07 6.88 29.69
CA LEU A 505 49.08 7.88 29.32
C LEU A 505 48.90 9.23 30.05
N ILE A 506 47.75 9.49 30.68
CA ILE A 506 47.45 10.78 31.32
C ILE A 506 46.76 10.53 32.67
N PRO A 507 47.53 10.53 33.79
CA PRO A 507 46.99 10.31 35.13
C PRO A 507 45.86 11.29 35.47
N GLY A 508 44.75 10.78 36.00
CA GLY A 508 43.59 11.58 36.38
C GLY A 508 42.53 11.77 35.28
N THR A 509 42.78 11.28 34.07
CA THR A 509 41.82 11.33 32.97
C THR A 509 41.08 10.00 32.86
N THR A 510 39.76 10.00 33.00
CA THR A 510 38.93 8.78 32.86
C THR A 510 38.38 8.69 31.45
N PHE A 511 38.42 7.49 30.86
CA PHE A 511 37.69 7.18 29.62
C PHE A 511 36.78 5.96 29.86
N THR A 512 35.76 5.81 29.02
CA THR A 512 34.84 4.66 29.10
C THR A 512 35.19 3.68 27.98
N ALA A 513 35.73 2.52 28.35
CA ALA A 513 35.88 1.41 27.41
C ALA A 513 34.50 0.81 27.11
N SER A 514 34.31 0.28 25.90
CA SER A 514 33.05 -0.36 25.50
C SER A 514 33.27 -1.66 24.75
N ALA A 515 32.38 -2.61 24.99
CA ALA A 515 32.18 -3.82 24.19
C ALA A 515 30.71 -3.91 23.76
N SER A 516 30.44 -4.64 22.68
CA SER A 516 29.08 -4.82 22.16
C SER A 516 28.73 -6.29 22.03
N GLU A 517 27.47 -6.61 22.29
CA GLU A 517 26.90 -7.94 22.14
C GLU A 517 25.62 -7.86 21.32
N GLN A 518 25.53 -8.74 20.32
CA GLN A 518 24.33 -8.99 19.56
C GLN A 518 23.95 -10.45 19.70
N ARG A 519 22.68 -10.70 20.01
CA ARG A 519 22.22 -12.05 20.29
C ARG A 519 20.87 -12.32 19.63
N ALA A 520 20.75 -13.47 18.97
CA ALA A 520 19.51 -13.97 18.42
C ALA A 520 19.21 -15.34 19.04
N GLU A 521 18.05 -15.49 19.67
CA GLU A 521 17.65 -16.69 20.39
C GLU A 521 16.24 -17.13 19.99
N TYR A 522 16.06 -18.44 19.85
CA TYR A 522 14.75 -19.08 19.81
C TYR A 522 14.49 -19.72 21.17
N GLY A 523 13.31 -19.49 21.74
CA GLY A 523 12.96 -20.05 23.04
C GLY A 523 11.58 -20.65 23.09
N VAL A 524 11.42 -21.56 24.05
CA VAL A 524 10.16 -22.18 24.41
C VAL A 524 9.81 -21.80 25.83
N LEU A 525 8.54 -21.48 26.05
CA LEU A 525 8.01 -20.92 27.29
C LEU A 525 6.78 -21.73 27.71
N ILE A 526 6.59 -21.83 29.02
CA ILE A 526 5.33 -22.23 29.64
C ILE A 526 4.95 -21.16 30.64
N GLY A 527 3.67 -20.78 30.66
CA GLY A 527 3.21 -19.75 31.56
C GLY A 527 1.77 -19.94 32.00
N ILE A 528 1.38 -19.11 32.96
CA ILE A 528 0.01 -18.99 33.45
C ILE A 528 -0.37 -17.51 33.42
N ARG A 529 -1.54 -17.25 32.86
CA ARG A 529 -2.18 -15.95 32.84
C ARG A 529 -3.41 -15.97 33.72
N LEU A 530 -3.38 -15.19 34.78
CA LEU A 530 -4.55 -14.89 35.60
C LEU A 530 -5.26 -13.68 35.00
N MET A 531 -6.58 -13.74 34.90
CA MET A 531 -7.38 -12.67 34.31
C MET A 531 -8.71 -12.55 35.07
N LYS A 532 -9.01 -11.35 35.58
CA LYS A 532 -10.32 -11.05 36.18
C LYS A 532 -11.11 -10.19 35.19
N ARG A 533 -12.12 -10.79 34.55
CA ARG A 533 -12.97 -10.12 33.55
C ARG A 533 -14.08 -9.32 34.23
N ASN A 534 -14.27 -8.06 33.81
CA ASN A 534 -15.42 -7.25 34.17
C ASN A 534 -15.94 -6.56 32.91
N ASN A 535 -17.02 -7.09 32.31
CA ASN A 535 -17.58 -6.63 31.04
C ASN A 535 -16.52 -6.48 29.93
N ASP A 536 -15.94 -7.62 29.53
CA ASP A 536 -15.04 -7.74 28.39
C ASP A 536 -13.68 -7.04 28.53
N ASP A 537 -13.41 -6.26 29.58
CA ASP A 537 -12.08 -5.71 29.90
C ASP A 537 -11.58 -6.21 31.26
N GLY A 538 -10.28 -6.10 31.53
CA GLY A 538 -9.78 -6.43 32.87
C GLY A 538 -8.27 -6.49 33.06
N PHE A 539 -7.88 -6.52 34.33
CA PHE A 539 -6.47 -6.70 34.74
C PHE A 539 -5.99 -8.13 34.48
N THR A 540 -4.75 -8.23 34.03
CA THR A 540 -4.05 -9.49 33.80
C THR A 540 -2.77 -9.56 34.63
N ILE A 541 -2.47 -10.76 35.11
CA ILE A 541 -1.16 -11.10 35.67
C ILE A 541 -0.63 -12.28 34.85
N ASP A 542 0.50 -12.09 34.21
CA ASP A 542 1.16 -13.11 33.39
C ASP A 542 2.43 -13.55 34.08
N ALA A 543 2.57 -14.85 34.35
CA ALA A 543 3.78 -15.42 34.91
C ALA A 543 4.28 -16.55 34.01
N PHE A 544 5.55 -16.53 33.65
CA PHE A 544 6.12 -17.52 32.75
C PHE A 544 7.53 -17.92 33.11
N THR A 545 7.89 -19.11 32.66
CA THR A 545 9.25 -19.60 32.65
C THR A 545 9.58 -20.21 31.29
N GLY A 546 10.84 -20.20 30.90
CA GLY A 546 11.27 -20.90 29.69
C GLY A 546 12.75 -20.93 29.49
N TYR A 547 13.14 -21.45 28.33
CA TYR A 547 14.53 -21.64 27.97
C TYR A 547 14.75 -21.27 26.52
N GLY A 548 15.79 -20.46 26.28
CA GLY A 548 16.20 -20.00 24.96
C GLY A 548 17.56 -20.55 24.59
N LEU A 549 17.73 -20.85 23.31
CA LEU A 549 18.99 -21.22 22.69
C LEU A 549 19.25 -20.32 21.49
N GLY A 550 20.51 -19.99 21.23
CA GLY A 550 20.83 -19.07 20.14
C GLY A 550 22.30 -18.82 19.92
N TYR A 551 22.57 -17.79 19.14
CA TYR A 551 23.92 -17.34 18.81
C TYR A 551 24.19 -15.96 19.41
N ARG A 552 25.41 -15.80 19.93
CA ARG A 552 25.95 -14.55 20.46
C ARG A 552 27.13 -14.10 19.60
N GLY A 553 27.02 -12.91 19.04
CA GLY A 553 28.16 -12.13 18.59
C GLY A 553 28.62 -11.21 19.72
N PHE A 554 29.91 -11.22 20.00
CA PHE A 554 30.55 -10.33 20.97
C PHE A 554 31.73 -9.65 20.27
N ASP A 555 31.81 -8.33 20.38
CA ASP A 555 32.84 -7.52 19.74
C ASP A 555 33.41 -6.52 20.74
N VAL A 556 34.73 -6.50 20.85
CA VAL A 556 35.49 -5.64 21.76
C VAL A 556 36.83 -5.32 21.10
N GLU A 557 37.30 -4.09 21.26
CA GLU A 557 38.61 -3.72 20.76
C GLU A 557 39.71 -4.49 21.52
N PRO A 558 40.71 -5.10 20.85
CA PRO A 558 41.68 -6.00 21.49
C PRO A 558 42.39 -5.42 22.72
N ARG A 559 42.63 -4.10 22.72
CA ARG A 559 43.27 -3.39 23.85
C ARG A 559 42.41 -3.32 25.12
N PHE A 560 41.11 -3.61 25.03
CA PHE A 560 40.14 -3.55 26.14
C PHE A 560 39.57 -4.93 26.51
N GLU A 561 39.98 -6.01 25.85
CA GLU A 561 39.49 -7.37 26.13
C GLU A 561 39.61 -7.75 27.62
N ASN A 562 40.74 -7.39 28.25
CA ASN A 562 41.01 -7.69 29.65
C ASN A 562 39.99 -7.06 30.63
N ILE A 563 39.30 -5.99 30.22
CA ILE A 563 38.29 -5.29 31.05
C ILE A 563 36.98 -6.07 31.07
N PHE A 564 36.68 -6.83 30.01
CA PHE A 564 35.38 -7.50 29.81
C PHE A 564 35.49 -9.04 29.92
N LEU A 565 36.52 -9.56 30.58
CA LEU A 565 36.73 -11.00 30.78
C LEU A 565 35.60 -11.65 31.59
N GLU A 566 34.95 -10.91 32.48
CA GLU A 566 33.83 -11.39 33.30
C GLU A 566 32.51 -11.43 32.51
N VAL A 567 32.45 -10.79 31.34
CA VAL A 567 31.28 -10.86 30.45
C VAL A 567 31.28 -12.21 29.75
N ASN A 568 30.11 -12.83 29.62
CA ASN A 568 30.01 -14.12 28.95
C ASN A 568 30.19 -13.98 27.42
N GLN A 569 31.36 -14.37 26.92
CA GLN A 569 31.72 -14.26 25.50
C GLN A 569 31.46 -15.53 24.69
N ASN A 570 30.79 -16.54 25.27
CA ASN A 570 30.53 -17.79 24.55
C ASN A 570 29.60 -17.55 23.34
N LYS A 571 30.01 -18.00 22.15
CA LYS A 571 29.23 -17.88 20.91
C LYS A 571 27.89 -18.59 20.98
N PHE A 572 27.81 -19.68 21.75
CA PHE A 572 26.53 -20.34 22.00
C PHE A 572 25.81 -19.65 23.16
N SER A 573 24.68 -19.03 22.86
CA SER A 573 23.82 -18.45 23.89
C SER A 573 22.79 -19.46 24.35
N HIS A 574 22.63 -19.52 25.66
CA HIS A 574 21.52 -20.20 26.30
C HIS A 574 21.07 -19.38 27.50
N ALA A 575 19.76 -19.30 27.72
CA ALA A 575 19.19 -18.45 28.76
C ALA A 575 17.94 -19.09 29.37
N PHE A 576 17.93 -19.21 30.69
CA PHE A 576 16.71 -19.48 31.45
C PHE A 576 15.97 -18.15 31.67
N ARG A 577 14.66 -18.15 31.43
CA ARG A 577 13.82 -16.95 31.44
C ARG A 577 12.73 -17.12 32.47
N VAL A 578 12.55 -16.13 33.33
CA VAL A 578 11.43 -16.01 34.26
C VAL A 578 10.88 -14.61 34.15
N GLY A 579 9.57 -14.48 34.00
CA GLY A 579 8.92 -13.19 33.91
C GLY A 579 7.61 -13.17 34.67
N VAL A 580 7.31 -12.02 35.27
CA VAL A 580 5.99 -11.68 35.79
C VAL A 580 5.63 -10.31 35.23
N SER A 581 4.48 -10.19 34.58
CA SER A 581 4.00 -8.95 33.98
C SER A 581 2.59 -8.63 34.46
N PHE A 582 2.34 -7.35 34.70
CA PHE A 582 1.01 -6.84 35.03
C PHE A 582 0.48 -6.12 33.80
N GLY A 583 -0.76 -6.41 33.43
CA GLY A 583 -1.35 -5.83 32.23
C GLY A 583 -2.82 -5.47 32.39
N TYR A 584 -3.32 -4.81 31.36
CA TYR A 584 -4.73 -4.48 31.20
C TYR A 584 -5.17 -4.89 29.79
N SER A 585 -6.28 -5.63 29.73
CA SER A 585 -6.91 -6.08 28.52
C SER A 585 -8.03 -5.12 28.13
N GLN A 586 -7.98 -4.63 26.90
CA GLN A 586 -8.99 -3.77 26.30
C GLN A 586 -9.58 -4.45 25.06
N SER A 587 -10.89 -4.69 25.11
CA SER A 587 -11.65 -5.36 24.07
C SER A 587 -12.04 -4.40 22.92
N PHE A 588 -12.10 -4.96 21.71
CA PHE A 588 -12.53 -4.23 20.50
C PHE A 588 -14.03 -4.37 20.20
N GLY A 589 -14.77 -5.14 21.01
CA GLY A 589 -16.20 -5.37 20.86
C GLY A 589 -17.01 -4.35 21.68
N GLY A 590 -18.00 -3.71 21.06
CA GLY A 590 -18.98 -2.90 21.80
C GLY A 590 -19.62 -3.72 22.92
N ARG A 591 -19.83 -3.08 24.08
CA ARG A 591 -20.49 -3.66 25.27
C ARG A 591 -21.60 -4.62 24.87
N ARG A 592 -21.46 -5.89 25.27
CA ARG A 592 -22.54 -6.88 25.19
C ARG A 592 -23.84 -6.37 25.80
#